data_AF-A0A535Q2N1-F1
#
_entry.id   AF-A0A535Q2N1-F1
#
_cell.length_a   1.000
_cell.length_b   1.000
_cell.length_c   1.000
_cell.angle_alpha   90.00
_cell.angle_beta   90.00
_cell.angle_gamma   90.00
#
_symmetry.space_group_name_H-M   'P 1'
#
loop_
_entity.id
_entity.type
_entity.pdbx_description
1 polymer ?
#
loop_
_entity_poly.entity_id
_entity_poly.type
_entity_poly.pdbx_seq_one_letter_code
_entity_poly.pdbx_strand_id
1 'polypeptide(L)'
;MSRIAIVCAVGLLAACGETAGSSSSNTASAPGITASEIKIGSTQPLTGPAAPGYSEIAPAANAYFQYVNAHGGIFGRKITYEYLDDGYNPTNTASVTRKLVLQDKVFAVFNALGTPTHLAVVDYLNSEKVPDLF
;
A
#
# COMPACT_ATOMS: atom_id res chain seq x y z
N MET A 1 73.47 -7.91 -26.42
CA MET A 1 72.90 -9.26 -26.62
C MET A 1 72.51 -9.87 -25.27
N SER A 2 71.24 -10.25 -25.14
CA SER A 2 70.59 -11.17 -24.17
C SER A 2 70.98 -11.13 -22.68
N ARG A 3 70.02 -10.76 -21.82
CA ARG A 3 69.95 -11.17 -20.41
C ARG A 3 68.55 -11.73 -20.09
N ILE A 4 68.60 -12.92 -19.50
CA ILE A 4 67.58 -13.87 -19.04
C ILE A 4 66.56 -13.27 -18.05
N ALA A 5 65.29 -13.69 -18.10
CA ALA A 5 64.52 -14.22 -16.95
C ALA A 5 63.10 -14.72 -17.34
N ILE A 6 62.85 -16.00 -17.08
CA ILE A 6 61.54 -16.65 -16.96
C ILE A 6 60.96 -16.31 -15.58
N VAL A 7 59.69 -15.93 -15.49
CA VAL A 7 58.81 -16.27 -14.34
C VAL A 7 57.35 -16.36 -14.81
N CYS A 8 56.76 -17.54 -14.64
CA CYS A 8 55.32 -17.77 -14.63
C CYS A 8 54.70 -17.19 -13.35
N ALA A 9 53.57 -16.50 -13.43
CA ALA A 9 52.67 -16.35 -12.28
C ALA A 9 51.22 -16.19 -12.74
N VAL A 10 50.45 -17.25 -12.51
CA VAL A 10 48.98 -17.30 -12.54
C VAL A 10 48.46 -16.42 -11.40
N GLY A 11 47.44 -15.62 -11.66
CA GLY A 11 46.74 -14.84 -10.65
C GLY A 11 45.34 -14.46 -11.10
N LEU A 12 44.41 -15.42 -11.01
CA LEU A 12 42.97 -15.14 -11.04
C LEU A 12 42.64 -14.16 -9.90
N LEU A 13 42.15 -12.99 -10.23
CA LEU A 13 41.48 -12.10 -9.28
C LEU A 13 40.02 -11.94 -9.71
N ALA A 14 39.22 -12.82 -9.11
CA ALA A 14 37.84 -12.64 -8.69
C ALA A 14 37.03 -11.61 -9.50
N ALA A 15 36.34 -12.08 -10.54
CA ALA A 15 35.06 -11.51 -10.88
C ALA A 15 34.14 -11.69 -9.66
N CYS A 16 33.98 -10.64 -8.86
CA CYS A 16 32.86 -10.56 -7.94
C CYS A 16 31.61 -10.59 -8.82
N GLY A 17 31.06 -11.79 -8.99
CA GLY A 17 29.69 -11.95 -9.43
C GLY A 17 28.83 -11.19 -8.44
N GLU A 18 28.32 -10.04 -8.85
CA GLU A 18 27.06 -9.56 -8.33
C GLU A 18 26.08 -10.72 -8.58
N THR A 19 25.79 -11.48 -7.54
CA THR A 19 24.51 -12.17 -7.47
C THR A 19 23.49 -11.05 -7.60
N ALA A 20 23.07 -10.78 -8.84
CA ALA A 20 21.83 -10.13 -9.15
C ALA A 20 20.79 -10.98 -8.41
N GLY A 21 20.52 -10.60 -7.16
CA GLY A 21 19.52 -11.23 -6.33
C GLY A 21 18.29 -11.27 -7.21
N SER A 22 17.84 -12.47 -7.55
CA SER A 22 16.68 -12.64 -8.39
C SER A 22 15.58 -11.87 -7.71
N SER A 23 15.26 -10.68 -8.23
CA SER A 23 14.12 -9.92 -7.79
C SER A 23 12.94 -10.77 -8.23
N SER A 24 12.44 -11.59 -7.31
CA SER A 24 11.22 -12.34 -7.51
C SER A 24 10.17 -11.31 -7.88
N SER A 25 9.89 -11.22 -9.19
CA SER A 25 8.93 -10.26 -9.70
C SER A 25 7.61 -10.55 -9.01
N ASN A 26 7.05 -9.51 -8.42
CA ASN A 26 5.80 -9.56 -7.70
C ASN A 26 4.65 -9.89 -8.68
N THR A 27 4.27 -11.17 -8.78
CA THR A 27 3.26 -11.65 -9.74
C THR A 27 1.82 -11.56 -9.24
N ALA A 28 1.61 -11.35 -7.94
CA ALA A 28 0.27 -11.19 -7.38
C ALA A 28 -0.40 -9.93 -7.95
N SER A 29 -1.61 -10.12 -8.48
CA SER A 29 -2.42 -9.10 -9.13
C SER A 29 -3.85 -9.18 -8.62
N ALA A 30 -4.35 -8.04 -8.17
CA ALA A 30 -5.72 -7.79 -7.75
C ALA A 30 -6.01 -6.29 -7.99
N PRO A 31 -7.27 -5.83 -8.00
CA PRO A 31 -7.56 -4.40 -7.95
C PRO A 31 -6.72 -3.72 -6.87
N GLY A 32 -6.11 -2.58 -7.20
CA GLY A 32 -5.26 -1.83 -6.26
C GLY A 32 -3.90 -2.44 -5.94
N ILE A 33 -3.54 -3.59 -6.51
CA ILE A 33 -2.20 -4.18 -6.35
C ILE A 33 -1.47 -4.11 -7.69
N THR A 34 -0.27 -3.53 -7.67
CA THR A 34 0.68 -3.54 -8.80
C THR A 34 1.98 -4.23 -8.39
N ALA A 35 2.97 -4.23 -9.28
CA ALA A 35 4.31 -4.75 -8.97
C ALA A 35 5.00 -3.96 -7.83
N SER A 36 4.61 -2.70 -7.63
CA SER A 36 5.26 -1.76 -6.70
C SER A 36 4.32 -1.09 -5.70
N GLU A 37 3.00 -1.27 -5.80
CA GLU A 37 2.01 -0.55 -4.99
C GLU A 37 0.90 -1.46 -4.46
N ILE A 38 0.40 -1.14 -3.26
CA ILE A 38 -0.87 -1.61 -2.70
C ILE A 38 -1.70 -0.37 -2.32
N LYS A 39 -2.87 -0.20 -2.94
CA LYS A 39 -3.80 0.89 -2.62
C LYS A 39 -4.79 0.45 -1.55
N ILE A 40 -4.89 1.20 -0.47
CA ILE A 40 -5.83 0.97 0.62
C ILE A 40 -6.70 2.22 0.76
N GLY A 41 -8.01 2.04 0.83
CA GLY A 41 -9.01 3.09 1.00
C GLY A 41 -9.50 3.22 2.44
N SER A 42 -10.05 4.37 2.80
CA SER A 42 -10.82 4.56 4.04
C SER A 42 -11.80 5.72 3.92
N THR A 43 -12.92 5.65 4.66
CA THR A 43 -13.83 6.77 4.85
C THR A 43 -13.80 7.21 6.31
N GLN A 44 -13.65 8.50 6.55
CA GLN A 44 -13.40 9.03 7.89
C GLN A 44 -14.15 10.34 8.10
N PRO A 45 -14.61 10.64 9.32
CA PRO A 45 -15.18 11.94 9.62
C PRO A 45 -14.06 12.95 9.92
N LEU A 46 -13.42 13.46 8.86
CA LEU A 46 -12.42 14.52 9.00
C LEU A 46 -13.09 15.87 9.30
N THR A 47 -14.36 16.01 8.91
CA THR A 47 -15.24 17.11 9.31
C THR A 47 -16.52 16.59 9.97
N GLY A 48 -17.41 17.51 10.37
CA GLY A 48 -18.70 17.17 10.97
C GLY A 48 -18.62 16.85 12.46
N PRO A 49 -19.73 16.34 13.04
CA PRO A 49 -19.91 16.24 14.50
C PRO A 49 -18.98 15.22 15.17
N ALA A 50 -18.49 14.23 14.43
CA ALA A 50 -17.61 13.19 14.95
C ALA A 50 -16.12 13.58 14.87
N ALA A 51 -15.75 14.59 14.07
CA ALA A 51 -14.35 14.96 13.84
C ALA A 51 -13.54 15.21 15.12
N PRO A 52 -14.02 15.94 16.15
CA PRO A 52 -13.23 16.20 17.35
C PRO A 52 -12.75 14.95 18.11
N GLY A 53 -13.41 13.80 17.93
CA GLY A 53 -13.02 12.54 18.56
C GLY A 53 -12.27 11.58 17.65
N TYR A 54 -12.33 11.75 16.32
CA TYR A 54 -11.95 10.71 15.37
C TYR A 54 -11.14 11.18 14.17
N SER A 55 -10.97 12.49 13.94
CA SER A 55 -10.24 13.02 12.77
C SER A 55 -8.78 12.55 12.69
N GLU A 56 -8.19 12.15 13.82
CA GLU A 56 -6.81 11.69 13.92
C GLU A 56 -6.61 10.22 13.51
N ILE A 57 -7.68 9.43 13.34
CA ILE A 57 -7.56 8.00 13.03
C ILE A 57 -6.87 7.76 11.69
N ALA A 58 -7.33 8.43 10.62
CA ALA A 58 -6.71 8.29 9.31
C ALA A 58 -5.27 8.81 9.26
N PRO A 59 -4.97 10.04 9.76
CA PRO A 59 -3.59 10.52 9.85
C PRO A 59 -2.67 9.57 10.61
N ALA A 60 -3.12 8.99 11.72
CA ALA A 60 -2.34 8.03 12.49
C ALA A 60 -2.08 6.72 11.70
N ALA A 61 -3.11 6.17 11.05
CA ALA A 61 -2.96 4.99 10.19
C ALA A 61 -2.02 5.28 9.00
N ASN A 62 -2.13 6.46 8.39
CA ASN A 62 -1.25 6.89 7.31
C ASN A 62 0.21 6.97 7.78
N ALA A 63 0.46 7.58 8.95
CA ALA A 63 1.79 7.66 9.54
C ALA A 63 2.40 6.25 9.76
N TYR A 64 1.59 5.28 10.18
CA TYR A 64 2.03 3.89 10.29
C TYR A 64 2.36 3.26 8.92
N PHE A 65 1.52 3.46 7.90
CA PHE A 65 1.83 2.95 6.56
C PHE A 65 3.06 3.62 5.94
N GLN A 66 3.30 4.91 6.22
CA GLN A 66 4.53 5.60 5.84
C GLN A 66 5.74 4.99 6.55
N TYR A 67 5.64 4.64 7.83
CA TYR A 67 6.67 3.90 8.54
C TYR A 67 6.94 2.55 7.87
N VAL A 68 5.91 1.75 7.57
CA VAL A 68 6.06 0.47 6.85
C VAL A 68 6.76 0.67 5.50
N ASN A 69 6.35 1.69 4.76
CA ASN A 69 6.96 2.06 3.48
C ASN A 69 8.43 2.43 3.63
N ALA A 70 8.81 3.19 4.66
CA ALA A 70 10.21 3.53 4.93
C ALA A 70 11.08 2.29 5.22
N HIS A 71 10.47 1.20 5.69
CA HIS A 71 11.15 -0.06 6.04
C HIS A 71 11.03 -1.15 4.96
N GLY A 72 10.87 -0.74 3.69
CA GLY A 72 10.86 -1.66 2.56
C GLY A 72 9.46 -2.06 2.06
N GLY A 73 8.40 -1.66 2.77
CA GLY A 73 7.03 -1.97 2.36
C GLY A 73 6.67 -3.45 2.52
N ILE A 74 5.63 -3.88 1.82
CA ILE A 74 5.11 -5.26 1.89
C ILE A 74 5.52 -6.02 0.64
N PHE A 75 6.43 -6.99 0.80
CA PHE A 75 7.07 -7.70 -0.31
C PHE A 75 7.64 -6.74 -1.37
N GLY A 76 8.22 -5.60 -0.94
CA GLY A 76 8.74 -4.57 -1.85
C GLY A 76 7.71 -3.61 -2.45
N ARG A 77 6.40 -3.77 -2.16
CA ARG A 77 5.36 -2.84 -2.56
C ARG A 77 5.17 -1.74 -1.52
N LYS A 78 4.98 -0.49 -1.97
CA LYS A 78 4.59 0.62 -1.11
C LYS A 78 3.07 0.65 -0.94
N ILE A 79 2.62 0.98 0.25
CA ILE A 79 1.21 1.19 0.58
C ILE A 79 0.86 2.64 0.26
N THR A 80 -0.16 2.85 -0.55
CA THR A 80 -0.81 4.16 -0.72
C THR A 80 -2.12 4.12 0.04
N TYR A 81 -2.28 4.97 1.05
CA TYR A 81 -3.46 5.04 1.89
C TYR A 81 -4.29 6.27 1.53
N GLU A 82 -5.38 6.05 0.81
CA GLU A 82 -6.33 7.07 0.38
C GLU A 82 -7.49 7.11 1.37
N TYR A 83 -7.58 8.18 2.16
CA TYR A 83 -8.69 8.36 3.10
C TYR A 83 -9.50 9.61 2.74
N LEU A 84 -10.82 9.44 2.64
CA LEU A 84 -11.74 10.48 2.20
C LEU A 84 -12.63 10.93 3.35
N ASP A 85 -12.90 12.24 3.41
CA ASP A 85 -13.84 12.80 4.37
C ASP A 85 -15.28 12.43 4.00
N ASP A 86 -15.96 11.75 4.92
CA ASP A 86 -17.39 11.45 4.79
C ASP A 86 -18.28 12.34 5.68
N GLY A 87 -17.69 13.16 6.55
CA GLY A 87 -18.42 14.05 7.46
C GLY A 87 -19.32 13.34 8.47
N TYR A 88 -19.08 12.03 8.71
CA TYR A 88 -19.97 11.15 9.47
C TYR A 88 -21.40 11.07 8.90
N ASN A 89 -21.52 11.19 7.57
CA ASN A 89 -22.80 11.22 6.86
C ASN A 89 -22.96 9.99 5.95
N PRO A 90 -23.93 9.08 6.19
CA PRO A 90 -24.08 7.83 5.42
C PRO A 90 -24.24 8.02 3.91
N THR A 91 -24.94 9.08 3.47
CA THR A 91 -25.11 9.39 2.04
C THR A 91 -23.77 9.75 1.40
N ASN A 92 -22.98 10.57 2.09
CA ASN A 92 -21.64 10.93 1.62
C ASN A 92 -20.70 9.72 1.66
N THR A 93 -20.70 8.93 2.74
CA THR A 93 -19.93 7.68 2.86
C THR A 93 -20.17 6.77 1.65
N ALA A 94 -21.43 6.57 1.23
CA ALA A 94 -21.74 5.77 0.05
C ALA A 94 -21.14 6.33 -1.24
N SER A 95 -21.13 7.66 -1.40
CA SER A 95 -20.52 8.34 -2.56
C SER A 95 -19.01 8.15 -2.60
N VAL A 96 -18.32 8.46 -1.50
CA VAL A 96 -16.85 8.39 -1.44
C VAL A 96 -16.34 6.94 -1.43
N THR A 97 -17.11 5.99 -0.89
CA THR A 97 -16.79 4.55 -0.97
C THR A 97 -16.82 4.08 -2.43
N ARG A 98 -17.84 4.48 -3.21
CA ARG A 98 -17.86 4.17 -4.65
C ARG A 98 -16.70 4.80 -5.40
N LYS A 99 -16.26 6.00 -5.02
CA LYS A 99 -15.05 6.61 -5.59
C LYS A 99 -13.81 5.73 -5.30
N LEU A 100 -13.60 5.33 -4.05
CA LEU A 100 -12.47 4.47 -3.66
C LEU A 100 -12.45 3.16 -4.46
N VAL A 101 -13.61 2.53 -4.62
CA VAL A 101 -13.73 1.23 -5.31
C VAL A 101 -13.63 1.37 -6.83
N LEU A 102 -14.41 2.26 -7.44
CA LEU A 102 -14.56 2.31 -8.90
C LEU A 102 -13.48 3.16 -9.59
N GLN A 103 -13.08 4.26 -8.95
CA GLN A 103 -12.15 5.23 -9.54
C GLN A 103 -10.73 5.00 -9.05
N ASP A 104 -10.54 4.98 -7.73
CA ASP A 104 -9.20 4.85 -7.14
C ASP A 104 -8.71 3.40 -7.19
N LYS A 105 -9.65 2.45 -7.33
CA LYS A 105 -9.44 1.01 -7.42
C LYS A 105 -8.62 0.50 -6.26
N VAL A 106 -9.06 0.78 -5.04
CA VAL A 106 -8.39 0.28 -3.83
C VAL A 106 -8.50 -1.23 -3.74
N PHE A 107 -7.46 -1.86 -3.17
CA PHE A 107 -7.46 -3.29 -2.88
C PHE A 107 -8.40 -3.63 -1.72
N ALA A 108 -8.46 -2.77 -0.71
CA ALA A 108 -9.27 -2.96 0.49
C ALA A 108 -9.73 -1.61 1.05
N VAL A 109 -10.84 -1.62 1.78
CA VAL A 109 -11.23 -0.55 2.71
C VAL A 109 -10.74 -0.93 4.10
N PHE A 110 -10.06 -0.02 4.78
CA PHE A 110 -9.44 -0.25 6.07
C PHE A 110 -9.82 0.84 7.07
N ASN A 111 -10.24 0.41 8.25
CA ASN A 111 -10.47 1.23 9.44
C ASN A 111 -11.50 2.34 9.20
N ALA A 112 -12.50 2.10 8.34
CA ALA A 112 -13.53 3.08 8.05
C ALA A 112 -14.41 3.29 9.30
N LEU A 113 -14.72 4.54 9.65
CA LEU A 113 -15.38 4.80 10.93
C LEU A 113 -16.91 4.94 10.82
N GLY A 114 -17.61 4.21 11.69
CA GLY A 114 -18.96 4.53 12.14
C GLY A 114 -20.00 3.47 11.79
N THR A 115 -20.88 3.14 12.75
CA THR A 115 -21.96 2.17 12.52
C THR A 115 -22.96 2.60 11.44
N PRO A 116 -23.55 3.81 11.48
CA PRO A 116 -24.54 4.20 10.46
C PRO A 116 -23.92 4.41 9.08
N THR A 117 -22.65 4.86 9.03
CA THR A 117 -21.89 5.05 7.79
C THR A 117 -21.52 3.70 7.17
N HIS A 118 -21.05 2.73 7.98
CA HIS A 118 -20.73 1.37 7.54
C HIS A 118 -21.95 0.61 7.04
N LEU A 119 -23.08 0.68 7.76
CA LEU A 119 -24.34 0.05 7.32
C LEU A 119 -24.82 0.53 5.95
N ALA A 120 -24.43 1.74 5.51
CA ALA A 120 -24.78 2.24 4.19
C ALA A 120 -23.93 1.67 3.04
N VAL A 121 -22.83 0.97 3.34
CA VAL A 121 -21.87 0.52 2.33
C VAL A 121 -21.48 -0.95 2.41
N VAL A 122 -21.74 -1.64 3.53
CA VAL A 122 -21.34 -3.04 3.73
C VAL A 122 -21.85 -3.99 2.64
N ASP A 123 -23.12 -3.88 2.25
CA ASP A 123 -23.70 -4.72 1.18
C ASP A 123 -23.05 -4.44 -0.18
N TYR A 124 -22.72 -3.17 -0.45
CA TYR A 124 -22.03 -2.76 -1.66
C TYR A 124 -20.60 -3.34 -1.70
N LEU A 125 -19.82 -3.15 -0.63
CA LEU A 125 -18.45 -3.70 -0.52
C LEU A 125 -18.44 -5.22 -0.66
N ASN A 126 -19.40 -5.92 -0.05
CA ASN A 126 -19.57 -7.36 -0.20
C ASN A 126 -19.90 -7.77 -1.64
N SER A 127 -20.80 -7.03 -2.32
CA SER A 127 -21.17 -7.31 -3.72
C SER A 127 -20.00 -7.13 -4.69
N GLU A 128 -19.16 -6.12 -4.44
CA GLU A 128 -17.94 -5.83 -5.21
C GLU A 128 -16.76 -6.71 -4.80
N LYS A 129 -16.94 -7.53 -3.75
CA LYS A 129 -15.91 -8.41 -3.17
C LYS A 129 -14.65 -7.64 -2.73
N VAL A 130 -14.85 -6.44 -2.22
CA VAL A 130 -13.78 -5.61 -1.67
C VAL A 130 -13.57 -6.01 -0.22
N PRO A 131 -12.36 -6.45 0.19
CA PRO A 131 -12.01 -6.65 1.58
C PRO A 131 -12.31 -5.39 2.41
N ASP A 132 -13.07 -5.59 3.47
CA ASP A 132 -13.51 -4.56 4.41
C ASP A 132 -13.01 -4.94 5.80
N LEU A 133 -12.17 -4.09 6.40
CA LEU A 133 -11.42 -4.40 7.61
C LEU A 133 -11.64 -3.30 8.66
N PHE A 134 -12.35 -3.66 9.72
CA PHE A 134 -12.75 -2.84 10.89
C PHE A 134 -13.86 -1.84 10.62
#